data_AF-A0A7K3ZVN8-F1
#
_entry.id   AF-A0A7K3ZVN8-F1
#
_cell.length_a   1.000
_cell.length_b   1.000
_cell.length_c   1.000
_cell.angle_alpha   90.00
_cell.angle_beta   90.00
_cell.angle_gamma   90.00
#
_symmetry.space_group_name_H-M   'P 1'
#
loop_
_entity.id
_entity.type
_entity.pdbx_description
1 polymer ?
#
loop_
_entity_poly.entity_id
_entity_poly.type
_entity_poly.pdbx_seq_one_letter_code
_entity_poly.pdbx_strand_id
1 'polypeptide(L)'
;MEAEALRSALSSAYLAVFHSARAVLFRDGVREKSHYCIGLYLQRYVEEGSLEENWPMLFDRIRSMRHADQYSFMARPTGEEVQAGIDLAERFIERMERLLQETG
;
A
#
# COMPACT_ATOMS: atom_id res chain seq x y z
N MET A 1 -20.34 -5.31 15.63
CA MET A 1 -19.12 -6.06 15.97
C MET A 1 -18.39 -6.55 14.72
N GLU A 2 -18.95 -7.48 13.95
CA GLU A 2 -18.25 -8.06 12.78
C GLU A 2 -17.89 -7.05 11.68
N ALA A 3 -18.84 -6.22 11.23
CA ALA A 3 -18.58 -5.20 10.22
C ALA A 3 -17.55 -4.12 10.63
N GLU A 4 -17.36 -3.91 11.93
CA GLU A 4 -16.38 -2.96 12.47
C GLU A 4 -14.98 -3.58 12.48
N ALA A 5 -14.88 -4.86 12.83
CA ALA A 5 -13.64 -5.63 12.70
C ALA A 5 -13.16 -5.70 11.24
N LEU A 6 -14.06 -5.91 10.27
CA LEU A 6 -13.73 -5.95 8.84
C LEU A 6 -13.14 -4.62 8.33
N ARG A 7 -13.72 -3.48 8.73
CA ARG A 7 -13.17 -2.15 8.39
C ARG A 7 -11.81 -1.90 9.05
N SER A 8 -11.64 -2.33 10.30
CA SER A 8 -10.36 -2.23 11.00
C SER A 8 -9.27 -3.06 10.33
N ALA A 9 -9.61 -4.25 9.83
CA ALA A 9 -8.70 -5.11 9.10
C ALA A 9 -8.22 -4.45 7.80
N LEU A 10 -9.12 -3.90 6.98
CA LEU A 10 -8.75 -3.16 5.77
C LEU A 10 -7.88 -1.93 6.06
N SER A 11 -8.21 -1.19 7.12
CA SER A 11 -7.42 -0.03 7.55
C SER A 11 -6.00 -0.45 7.97
N SER A 12 -5.87 -1.58 8.65
CA SER A 12 -4.58 -2.13 9.08
C SER A 12 -3.76 -2.63 7.88
N ALA A 13 -4.39 -3.32 6.93
CA ALA A 13 -3.76 -3.76 5.69
C ALA A 13 -3.22 -2.56 4.89
N TYR A 14 -4.01 -1.49 4.78
CA TYR A 14 -3.55 -0.24 4.17
C TYR A 14 -2.31 0.34 4.87
N LEU A 15 -2.33 0.42 6.20
CA LEU A 15 -1.19 0.96 6.95
C LEU A 15 0.06 0.10 6.76
N ALA A 16 -0.08 -1.21 6.68
CA ALA A 16 1.05 -2.11 6.42
C ALA A 16 1.67 -1.85 5.03
N VAL A 17 0.85 -1.73 3.98
CA VAL A 17 1.29 -1.32 2.62
C VAL A 17 1.94 0.06 2.62
N PHE A 18 1.34 1.02 3.33
CA PHE A 18 1.87 2.37 3.45
C PHE A 18 3.26 2.39 4.07
N HIS A 19 3.43 1.70 5.20
CA HIS A 19 4.68 1.69 5.94
C HIS A 19 5.78 0.88 5.24
N SER A 20 5.45 -0.21 4.53
CA SER A 20 6.43 -0.96 3.75
C SER A 20 6.98 -0.14 2.57
N ALA A 21 6.11 0.56 1.83
CA ALA A 21 6.56 1.48 0.78
C ALA A 21 7.39 2.64 1.35
N ARG A 22 6.97 3.20 2.49
CA ARG A 22 7.69 4.30 3.15
C ARG A 22 9.07 3.90 3.67
N ALA A 23 9.27 2.63 4.03
CA ALA A 23 10.58 2.11 4.42
C ALA A 23 11.61 2.24 3.28
N VAL A 24 11.20 2.03 2.03
CA VAL A 24 12.03 2.24 0.82
C VAL A 24 12.52 3.68 0.76
N LEU A 25 11.63 4.66 0.94
CA LEU A 25 11.99 6.09 0.94
C LEU A 25 12.95 6.41 2.08
N PHE A 26 12.69 5.88 3.28
CA PHE A 26 13.51 6.14 4.45
C PHE A 26 14.93 5.61 4.35
N ARG A 27 15.10 4.41 3.78
CA ARG A 27 16.42 3.87 3.46
C ARG A 27 17.20 4.84 2.55
N ASP A 28 16.53 5.44 1.59
CA ASP A 28 17.14 6.38 0.64
C ASP A 28 17.34 7.79 1.23
N GLY A 29 16.99 8.01 2.50
CA GLY A 29 17.06 9.32 3.15
C GLY A 29 15.99 10.31 2.70
N VAL A 30 14.94 9.83 2.02
CA VAL A 30 13.83 10.65 1.52
C VAL A 30 12.67 10.65 2.52
N ARG A 31 12.16 11.84 2.82
CA ARG A 31 10.93 12.02 3.61
C ARG A 31 9.81 12.54 2.72
N GLU A 32 8.73 11.80 2.64
CA GLU A 32 7.54 12.17 1.89
C GLU A 32 6.80 13.36 2.52
N LYS A 33 6.22 14.23 1.67
CA LYS A 33 5.36 15.34 2.10
C LYS A 33 3.86 15.01 2.02
N SER A 34 3.51 13.93 1.34
CA SER A 34 2.15 13.40 1.23
C SER A 34 2.19 11.91 0.88
N HIS A 35 1.09 11.19 1.10
CA HIS A 35 1.00 9.76 0.75
C HIS A 35 1.09 9.55 -0.78
N TYR A 36 0.67 10.53 -1.58
CA TYR A 36 0.81 10.48 -3.03
C TYR A 36 2.28 10.47 -3.48
N CYS A 37 3.15 11.21 -2.79
CA CYS A 37 4.57 11.26 -3.10
C CYS A 37 5.27 9.90 -3.00
N ILE A 38 4.75 8.97 -2.18
CA ILE A 38 5.31 7.62 -2.04
C ILE A 38 5.13 6.85 -3.36
N GLY A 39 3.93 6.87 -3.94
CA GLY A 39 3.65 6.19 -5.21
C GLY A 39 4.51 6.75 -6.35
N LEU A 40 4.66 8.08 -6.42
CA LEU A 40 5.56 8.72 -7.37
C LEU A 40 7.02 8.30 -7.17
N TYR A 41 7.46 8.19 -5.92
CA TYR A 41 8.83 7.78 -5.64
C TYR A 41 9.08 6.33 -6.03
N LEU A 42 8.11 5.43 -5.82
CA LEU A 42 8.22 4.04 -6.30
C LEU A 42 8.31 3.94 -7.82
N GLN A 43 7.72 4.87 -8.58
CA GLN A 43 7.84 4.88 -10.05
C GLN A 43 9.29 5.04 -10.52
N ARG A 44 10.13 5.75 -9.75
CA ARG A 44 11.56 5.84 -10.04
C ARG A 44 12.23 4.46 -10.09
N TYR A 45 11.85 3.54 -9.22
CA TYR A 45 12.38 2.17 -9.23
C TYR A 45 11.90 1.36 -10.43
N VAL A 46 10.75 1.72 -11.00
CA VAL A 46 10.27 1.14 -12.27
C VAL A 46 11.13 1.62 -13.44
N GLU A 47 11.40 2.93 -13.49
CA GLU A 47 12.27 3.53 -14.49
C GLU A 47 13.71 2.97 -14.43
N GLU A 48 14.19 2.68 -13.23
CA GLU A 48 15.49 2.04 -12.98
C GLU A 48 15.49 0.51 -13.22
N GLY A 49 14.32 -0.09 -13.50
CA GLY A 49 14.17 -1.53 -13.76
C GLY A 49 14.25 -2.43 -12.52
N SER A 50 14.24 -1.85 -11.33
CA SER A 50 14.35 -2.56 -10.04
C SER A 50 12.99 -2.86 -9.40
N LEU A 51 11.89 -2.33 -9.95
CA LEU A 51 10.52 -2.59 -9.51
C LEU A 51 9.57 -2.71 -10.69
N GLU A 52 8.55 -3.55 -10.56
CA GLU A 52 7.53 -3.75 -11.58
C GLU A 52 6.40 -2.70 -11.47
N GLU A 53 5.89 -2.22 -12.60
CA GLU A 53 4.88 -1.13 -12.68
C GLU A 53 3.59 -1.41 -11.90
N ASN A 54 3.23 -2.69 -11.74
CA ASN A 54 2.05 -3.09 -11.00
C ASN A 54 2.11 -2.69 -9.51
N TRP A 55 3.29 -2.52 -8.92
CA TRP A 55 3.42 -2.19 -7.50
C TRP A 55 3.07 -0.73 -7.19
N PRO A 56 3.66 0.29 -7.85
CA PRO A 56 3.20 1.66 -7.68
C PRO A 56 1.72 1.84 -8.03
N MET A 57 1.22 1.16 -9.08
CA MET A 57 -0.21 1.19 -9.43
C MET A 57 -1.10 0.62 -8.32
N LEU A 58 -0.71 -0.52 -7.74
CA LEU A 58 -1.42 -1.13 -6.62
C LEU A 58 -1.43 -0.20 -5.40
N PHE A 59 -0.29 0.40 -5.08
CA PHE A 59 -0.19 1.37 -3.99
C PHE A 59 -1.17 2.54 -4.19
N ASP A 60 -1.20 3.13 -5.39
CA ASP A 60 -2.07 4.26 -5.69
C ASP A 60 -3.55 3.89 -5.64
N ARG A 61 -3.90 2.68 -6.10
CA ARG A 61 -5.26 2.13 -5.99
C ARG A 61 -5.69 1.99 -4.53
N ILE A 62 -4.89 1.36 -3.69
CA ILE A 62 -5.20 1.16 -2.25
C ILE A 62 -5.30 2.51 -1.54
N ARG A 63 -4.39 3.45 -1.83
CA ARG A 63 -4.43 4.83 -1.31
C ARG A 63 -5.73 5.55 -1.68
N SER A 64 -6.18 5.40 -2.93
CA SER A 64 -7.39 6.04 -3.43
C SER A 64 -8.66 5.43 -2.83
N MET A 65 -8.71 4.10 -2.65
CA MET A 65 -9.83 3.42 -1.97
C MET A 65 -9.96 3.89 -0.52
N ARG A 66 -8.85 3.98 0.23
CA ARG A 66 -8.84 4.53 1.59
C ARG A 66 -9.34 5.97 1.66
N HIS A 67 -9.00 6.78 0.66
CA HIS A 67 -9.49 8.15 0.58
C HIS A 67 -10.99 8.20 0.26
N ALA A 68 -11.51 7.32 -0.60
CA ALA A 68 -12.94 7.24 -0.90
C ALA A 68 -13.78 6.74 0.29
N ASP A 69 -13.30 5.72 1.01
CA ASP A 69 -14.00 5.13 2.16
C ASP A 69 -14.12 6.09 3.35
N GLN A 70 -13.19 7.05 3.49
CA GLN A 70 -13.26 8.07 4.54
C GLN A 70 -14.32 9.15 4.29
N TYR A 71 -14.80 9.30 3.05
CA TYR A 71 -15.76 10.33 2.67
C TYR A 71 -17.07 9.78 2.11
N SER A 72 -17.20 8.47 1.95
CA SER A 72 -18.37 7.85 1.33
C SER A 72 -19.15 7.00 2.33
N PHE A 73 -20.47 7.15 2.33
CA PHE A 73 -21.43 6.29 3.02
C PHE A 73 -21.51 4.89 2.36
N MET A 74 -20.36 4.25 2.12
CA MET A 74 -20.28 3.00 1.36
C MET A 74 -20.77 1.80 2.16
N ALA A 75 -21.22 0.80 1.41
CA ALA A 75 -21.65 -0.49 1.93
C ALA A 75 -20.56 -1.16 2.77
N ARG A 76 -20.98 -2.03 3.70
CA ARG A 76 -20.04 -2.77 4.55
C ARG A 76 -19.21 -3.72 3.66
N PRO A 77 -17.86 -3.72 3.81
CA PRO A 77 -17.03 -4.69 3.10
C PRO A 77 -17.38 -6.11 3.56
N THR A 78 -17.36 -7.05 2.63
CA THR A 78 -17.56 -8.47 2.86
C THR A 78 -16.28 -9.13 3.36
N GLY A 79 -16.40 -10.29 4.02
CA GLY A 79 -15.23 -11.05 4.48
C GLY A 79 -14.27 -11.42 3.35
N GLU A 80 -14.80 -11.76 2.17
CA GLU A 80 -14.00 -12.09 0.98
C GLU A 80 -13.21 -10.88 0.47
N GLU A 81 -13.82 -9.70 0.41
CA GLU A 81 -13.12 -8.45 0.02
C GLU A 81 -12.02 -8.10 1.02
N VAL A 82 -12.26 -8.31 2.33
CA VAL A 82 -11.24 -8.09 3.36
C VAL A 82 -10.07 -9.07 3.19
N GLN A 83 -10.35 -10.36 3.00
CA GLN A 83 -9.30 -11.36 2.83
C GLN A 83 -8.46 -11.07 1.58
N ALA A 84 -9.11 -10.77 0.44
CA ALA A 84 -8.40 -10.38 -0.78
C ALA A 84 -7.53 -9.13 -0.59
N GLY A 85 -7.98 -8.17 0.23
CA GLY A 85 -7.21 -6.99 0.60
C GLY A 85 -5.97 -7.31 1.43
N ILE A 86 -6.09 -8.26 2.37
CA ILE A 86 -4.98 -8.75 3.20
C ILE A 86 -3.96 -9.49 2.32
N ASP A 87 -4.40 -10.42 1.48
CA ASP A 87 -3.51 -11.19 0.60
C ASP A 87 -2.72 -10.27 -0.35
N LEU A 88 -3.36 -9.21 -0.86
CA LEU A 88 -2.68 -8.20 -1.67
C LEU A 88 -1.67 -7.39 -0.86
N ALA A 89 -1.99 -7.05 0.39
CA ALA A 89 -1.07 -6.33 1.26
C ALA A 89 0.17 -7.16 1.59
N GLU A 90 0.01 -8.45 1.88
CA GLU A 90 1.12 -9.37 2.14
C GLU A 90 2.08 -9.43 0.95
N ARG A 91 1.55 -9.67 -0.26
CA ARG A 91 2.35 -9.71 -1.49
C ARG A 91 3.08 -8.39 -1.77
N PHE A 92 2.45 -7.26 -1.46
CA PHE A 92 3.06 -5.94 -1.61
C PHE A 92 4.22 -5.77 -0.63
N ILE A 93 4.02 -6.13 0.64
CA ILE A 93 5.05 -6.04 1.68
C ILE A 93 6.26 -6.91 1.31
N GLU A 94 6.04 -8.18 0.96
CA GLU A 94 7.09 -9.09 0.51
C GLU A 94 7.90 -8.53 -0.66
N ARG A 95 7.23 -7.83 -1.59
CA ARG A 95 7.95 -7.19 -2.70
C ARG A 95 8.80 -6.01 -2.25
N MET A 96 8.27 -5.14 -1.39
CA MET A 96 9.03 -4.01 -0.86
C MET A 96 10.23 -4.49 -0.04
N GLU A 97 10.09 -5.58 0.73
CA GLU A 97 11.20 -6.22 1.44
C GLU A 97 12.28 -6.73 0.48
N ARG A 98 11.89 -7.38 -0.62
CA ARG A 98 12.85 -7.77 -1.68
C ARG A 98 13.53 -6.56 -2.31
N LEU A 99 12.78 -5.50 -2.63
CA LEU A 99 13.36 -4.27 -3.17
C LEU A 99 14.38 -3.67 -2.19
N LEU A 100 14.06 -3.70 -0.89
CA LEU A 100 14.96 -3.25 0.17
C LEU A 100 16.29 -4.01 0.19
N GLN A 101 16.25 -5.32 -0.05
CA GLN A 101 17.43 -6.19 -0.11
C GLN A 101 18.22 -6.04 -1.42
N GLU A 102 17.51 -5.84 -2.54
CA GLU A 102 18.10 -5.73 -3.89
C GLU A 102 18.81 -4.38 -4.12
N THR A 103 18.37 -3.34 -3.42
CA THR A 103 18.83 -1.94 -3.64
C THR A 103 19.35 -1.26 -2.36
N GLY A 104 19.63 -2.05 -1.32
CA GLY A 104 20.18 -1.60 -0.04
C GLY A 104 21.68 -1.81 0.13
#